data_AF-A0AAW2TGB4-F1
#
_entry.id   AF-A0AAW2TGB4-F1
#
_cell.length_a   1.000
_cell.length_b   1.000
_cell.length_c   1.000
_cell.angle_alpha   90.00
_cell.angle_beta   90.00
_cell.angle_gamma   90.00
#
_symmetry.space_group_name_H-M   'P 1'
#
loop_
_entity.id
_entity.type
_entity.pdbx_description
1 polymer ?
#
loop_
_entity_poly.entity_id
_entity_poly.type
_entity_poly.pdbx_seq_one_letter_code
_entity_poly.pdbx_strand_id
1 'polypeptide(L)'
;MASSLSVSDYGAFMEKFTLQADPSSQKLPLSGLTFAVKDIFDVEGKVTGFGNPDWARTHSVATSTAPAVLSVLKAGAVCVGKTVMDEMAYRFGSNMWIQY
;
A
#
# COMPACT_ATOMS: atom_id res chain seq x y z
N MET A 1 27.52 -7.80 -14.34
CA MET A 1 26.84 -6.84 -13.45
C MET A 1 25.43 -6.67 -13.98
N ALA A 2 24.45 -7.39 -13.43
CA ALA A 2 23.07 -7.31 -13.90
C ALA A 2 22.46 -6.00 -13.38
N SER A 3 22.24 -5.04 -14.28
CA SER A 3 21.42 -3.87 -14.00
C SER A 3 20.00 -4.37 -13.70
N SER A 4 19.56 -4.25 -12.44
CA SER A 4 18.16 -4.41 -12.12
C SER A 4 17.40 -3.35 -12.90
N LEU A 5 16.69 -3.76 -13.96
CA LEU A 5 15.72 -2.91 -14.62
C LEU A 5 14.73 -2.48 -13.53
N SER A 6 14.78 -1.20 -13.12
CA SER A 6 13.71 -0.66 -12.29
C SER A 6 12.47 -0.70 -13.18
N VAL A 7 11.65 -1.74 -13.02
CA VAL A 7 10.29 -1.73 -13.56
C VAL A 7 9.70 -0.40 -13.10
N SER A 8 9.34 0.44 -14.07
CA SER A 8 8.74 1.72 -13.77
C SER A 8 7.33 1.42 -13.29
N ASP A 9 7.00 1.81 -12.07
CA ASP A 9 5.69 1.52 -11.47
C ASP A 9 4.57 2.43 -12.03
N TYR A 10 4.86 3.20 -13.07
CA TYR A 10 3.92 4.11 -13.74
C TYR A 10 3.20 5.08 -12.77
N GLY A 11 3.82 5.40 -11.63
CA GLY A 11 3.21 6.24 -10.59
C GLY A 11 2.14 5.54 -9.73
N ALA A 12 2.03 4.21 -9.79
CA ALA A 12 1.01 3.46 -9.03
C ALA A 12 1.25 3.47 -7.50
N PHE A 13 2.50 3.63 -7.06
CA PHE A 13 2.88 3.62 -5.65
C PHE A 13 3.20 5.02 -5.15
N MET A 14 2.64 5.38 -4.00
CA MET A 14 3.08 6.55 -3.25
C MET A 14 4.25 6.21 -2.32
N GLU A 15 4.30 4.97 -1.85
CA GLU A 15 5.37 4.47 -0.98
C GLU A 15 5.60 2.99 -1.28
N LYS A 16 6.87 2.61 -1.45
CA LYS A 16 7.27 1.21 -1.61
C LYS A 16 7.95 0.72 -0.34
N PHE A 17 7.54 -0.44 0.15
CA PHE A 17 8.16 -1.11 1.29
C PHE A 17 7.86 -2.60 1.23
N THR A 18 8.67 -3.41 1.90
CA THR A 18 8.42 -4.84 2.01
C THR A 18 7.94 -5.16 3.42
N LEU A 19 6.74 -5.73 3.52
CA LEU A 19 6.18 -6.24 4.77
C LEU A 19 5.72 -7.68 4.56
N GLN A 20 6.18 -8.57 5.43
CA GLN A 20 5.86 -10.00 5.41
C GLN A 20 5.65 -10.48 6.84
N ALA A 21 4.80 -11.50 7.03
CA ALA A 21 4.73 -12.22 8.30
C ALA A 21 5.98 -13.10 8.48
N ASP A 22 6.24 -13.54 9.71
CA ASP A 22 7.34 -14.47 9.97
C ASP A 22 7.22 -15.72 9.08
N PRO A 23 8.30 -16.12 8.38
CA PRO A 23 8.26 -17.25 7.48
C PRO A 23 8.03 -18.53 8.28
N SER A 24 6.79 -19.02 8.27
CA SER A 24 6.49 -20.35 8.79
C SER A 24 7.05 -21.41 7.83
N SER A 25 7.57 -22.52 8.35
CA SER A 25 8.03 -23.65 7.54
C SER A 25 6.89 -24.37 6.77
N GLN A 26 5.64 -23.95 6.94
CA GLN A 26 4.49 -24.50 6.26
C GLN A 26 4.19 -23.73 4.96
N LYS A 27 3.82 -24.46 3.91
CA LYS A 27 3.44 -23.87 2.63
C LYS A 27 2.06 -23.20 2.76
N LEU A 28 2.06 -21.88 2.94
CA LEU A 28 0.86 -21.07 3.04
C LEU A 28 0.25 -20.80 1.65
N PRO A 29 -1.07 -20.56 1.54
CA PRO A 29 -1.78 -20.53 0.24
C PRO A 29 -1.36 -19.41 -0.70
N LEU A 30 -0.83 -18.29 -0.19
CA LEU A 30 -0.34 -17.16 -0.99
C LEU A 30 1.20 -17.04 -0.99
N SER A 31 1.90 -18.11 -0.59
CA SER A 31 3.37 -18.12 -0.57
C SER A 31 3.95 -17.79 -1.95
N GLY A 32 4.87 -16.82 -2.00
CA GLY A 32 5.51 -16.37 -3.23
C GLY A 32 4.71 -15.34 -4.03
N LEU A 33 3.52 -14.95 -3.55
CA LEU A 33 2.75 -13.85 -4.14
C LEU A 33 3.06 -12.53 -3.44
N THR A 34 2.94 -11.45 -4.20
CA THR A 34 3.07 -10.08 -3.69
C THR A 34 1.75 -9.33 -3.86
N PHE A 35 1.47 -8.38 -2.97
CA PHE A 35 0.33 -7.50 -3.08
C PHE A 35 0.70 -6.07 -2.68
N ALA A 36 -0.11 -5.11 -3.08
CA ALA A 36 -0.02 -3.72 -2.62
C ALA A 36 -1.34 -3.32 -1.97
N VAL A 37 -1.30 -2.35 -1.07
CA VAL A 37 -2.48 -1.88 -0.35
C VAL A 37 -2.82 -0.46 -0.77
N LYS A 38 -4.11 -0.17 -0.94
CA LYS A 38 -4.56 1.21 -1.13
C LYS A 38 -4.23 2.03 0.12
N ASP A 39 -3.90 3.32 -0.02
CA ASP A 39 -3.60 4.24 1.10
C ASP A 39 -4.81 4.64 1.96
N ILE A 40 -5.65 3.65 2.25
CA ILE A 40 -6.75 3.67 3.20
C ILE A 40 -6.58 2.58 4.27
N PHE A 41 -5.68 1.63 4.02
CA PHE A 41 -5.39 0.55 4.95
C PHE A 41 -4.21 0.92 5.84
N ASP A 42 -4.43 0.83 7.14
CA ASP A 42 -3.37 0.99 8.12
C ASP A 42 -2.31 -0.10 8.00
N VAL A 43 -1.07 0.35 8.07
CA VAL A 43 0.13 -0.48 8.16
C VAL A 43 0.94 0.07 9.33
N GLU A 44 1.25 -0.79 10.28
CA GLU A 44 1.97 -0.39 11.51
C GLU A 44 3.26 0.36 11.18
N GLY A 45 3.49 1.49 11.86
CA GLY A 45 4.65 2.34 11.65
C GLY A 45 4.62 3.18 10.37
N LYS A 46 3.50 3.17 9.62
CA LYS A 46 3.28 4.00 8.42
C LYS A 46 2.10 4.93 8.62
N VAL A 47 2.17 6.13 8.04
CA VAL A 47 1.02 7.04 7.98
C VAL A 47 0.05 6.53 6.92
N THR A 48 -1.24 6.55 7.22
CA THR A 48 -2.32 6.37 6.23
C THR A 48 -2.80 7.75 5.80
N GLY A 49 -2.52 8.11 4.55
CA GLY A 49 -2.69 9.46 4.03
C GLY A 49 -4.07 9.73 3.45
N PHE A 50 -4.85 8.69 3.11
CA PHE A 50 -6.16 8.81 2.45
C PHE A 50 -6.10 9.66 1.16
N GLY A 51 -4.95 9.66 0.47
CA GLY A 51 -4.75 10.52 -0.71
C GLY A 51 -4.74 12.04 -0.42
N ASN A 52 -4.70 12.47 0.85
CA ASN A 52 -4.67 13.88 1.25
C ASN A 52 -3.29 14.22 1.90
N PRO A 53 -2.48 15.10 1.28
CA PRO A 53 -1.17 15.48 1.81
C PRO A 53 -1.21 16.16 3.18
N ASP A 54 -2.23 16.97 3.47
CA ASP A 54 -2.39 17.64 4.76
C ASP A 54 -2.79 16.65 5.85
N TRP A 55 -3.64 15.67 5.54
CA TRP A 55 -3.93 14.55 6.43
C TRP A 55 -2.65 13.81 6.76
N ALA A 56 -1.89 13.39 5.74
CA ALA A 56 -0.64 12.66 5.92
C ALA A 56 0.41 13.43 6.74
N ARG A 57 0.45 14.76 6.63
CA ARG A 57 1.38 15.63 7.37
C ARG A 57 1.00 15.80 8.84
N THR A 58 -0.28 15.73 9.16
CA THR A 58 -0.82 16.06 10.50
C THR A 58 -1.11 14.83 11.35
N HIS A 59 -1.23 13.65 10.73
CA HIS A 59 -1.57 12.42 11.43
C HIS A 59 -0.34 11.57 11.72
N SER A 60 -0.32 10.99 12.91
CA SER A 60 0.69 10.04 13.35
C SER A 60 0.60 8.72 12.59
N VAL A 61 1.71 7.98 12.58
CA VAL A 61 1.76 6.61 12.04
C VAL A 61 0.73 5.71 12.72
N ALA A 62 0.22 4.73 11.98
CA ALA A 62 -0.67 3.73 12.54
C ALA A 62 0.06 2.87 13.59
N THR A 63 -0.63 2.61 14.71
CA THR A 63 -0.12 1.76 15.81
C THR A 63 -0.37 0.28 15.57
N SER A 64 -1.15 -0.08 14.55
CA SER A 64 -1.45 -1.46 14.19
C SER A 64 -1.72 -1.59 12.70
N THR A 65 -1.54 -2.80 12.17
CA THR A 65 -1.85 -3.11 10.77
C THR A 65 -3.31 -3.55 10.63
N ALA A 66 -4.01 -3.07 9.61
CA ALA A 66 -5.42 -3.37 9.37
C ALA A 66 -5.67 -4.89 9.25
N PRO A 67 -6.78 -5.44 9.78
CA PRO A 67 -7.05 -6.88 9.77
C PRO A 67 -7.05 -7.52 8.37
N ALA A 68 -7.50 -6.78 7.34
CA ALA A 68 -7.47 -7.23 5.96
C ALA A 68 -6.03 -7.46 5.46
N VAL A 69 -5.12 -6.53 5.75
CA VAL A 69 -3.69 -6.63 5.40
C VAL A 69 -3.03 -7.77 6.17
N LEU A 70 -3.31 -7.88 7.48
CA LEU A 70 -2.82 -8.98 8.31
C LEU A 70 -3.26 -10.35 7.80
N SER A 71 -4.48 -10.47 7.29
CA SER A 71 -5.00 -11.74 6.77
C SER A 71 -4.23 -12.21 5.54
N VAL A 72 -3.88 -11.30 4.64
CA VAL A 72 -3.10 -11.59 3.44
C VAL A 72 -1.64 -11.91 3.79
N LEU A 73 -1.05 -11.19 4.75
CA LEU A 73 0.30 -11.48 5.28
C LEU A 73 0.35 -12.87 5.93
N LYS A 74 -0.62 -13.21 6.78
CA LYS A 74 -0.74 -14.53 7.43
C LYS A 74 -0.96 -15.67 6.43
N ALA A 75 -1.53 -15.38 5.27
CA ALA A 75 -1.66 -16.32 4.17
C ALA A 75 -0.35 -16.49 3.36
N GLY A 76 0.73 -15.80 3.72
CA GLY A 76 2.08 -15.99 3.18
C GLY A 76 2.47 -15.05 2.03
N ALA A 77 1.63 -14.06 1.72
CA ALA A 77 1.96 -13.05 0.71
C ALA A 77 2.83 -11.93 1.30
N VAL A 78 3.53 -11.22 0.41
CA VAL A 78 4.42 -10.10 0.76
C VAL A 78 3.78 -8.78 0.29
N CYS A 79 3.59 -7.83 1.19
CA CYS A 79 3.16 -6.49 0.82
C CYS A 79 4.35 -5.71 0.26
N VAL A 80 4.20 -5.09 -0.91
CA VAL A 80 5.26 -4.34 -1.61
C VAL A 80 5.09 -2.82 -1.58
N GLY A 81 4.01 -2.33 -0.95
CA GLY A 81 3.85 -0.90 -0.72
C GLY A 81 2.40 -0.43 -0.66
N LYS A 82 2.27 0.89 -0.61
CA LYS A 82 1.00 1.63 -0.65
C LYS A 82 0.77 2.25 -2.03
N THR A 83 -0.42 2.05 -2.57
CA THR A 83 -0.82 2.60 -3.87
C THR A 83 -1.50 3.96 -3.74
N VAL A 84 -1.34 4.76 -4.79
CA VAL A 84 -2.05 6.04 -4.95
C VAL A 84 -3.57 5.80 -4.92
N MET A 85 -4.30 6.76 -4.36
CA MET A 85 -5.76 6.79 -4.39
C MET A 85 -6.29 8.22 -4.47
N ASP A 86 -7.52 8.37 -4.94
CA ASP A 86 -8.29 9.60 -4.81
C ASP A 86 -8.50 9.98 -3.33
N GLU A 87 -8.53 11.28 -3.07
CA GLU A 87 -8.70 11.86 -1.75
C GLU A 87 -9.94 11.30 -1.03
N MET A 88 -9.76 10.84 0.21
CA MET A 88 -10.81 10.30 1.09
C MET A 88 -11.65 9.18 0.46
N ALA A 89 -11.11 8.51 -0.57
CA ALA A 89 -11.84 7.56 -1.43
C ALA A 89 -13.10 8.16 -2.07
N TYR A 90 -13.24 9.48 -2.09
CA TYR A 90 -14.26 10.19 -2.83
C TYR A 90 -13.73 10.49 -4.22
N ARG A 91 -14.37 9.88 -5.21
CA ARG A 91 -14.26 10.34 -6.58
C ARG A 91 -15.39 11.32 -6.82
N PHE A 92 -15.09 12.60 -7.01
CA PHE A 92 -16.08 13.56 -7.48
C PHE A 92 -16.51 13.16 -8.89
N GLY A 93 -17.62 12.43 -8.96
CA GLY A 93 -18.27 12.04 -10.20
C GLY A 93 -19.08 13.19 -10.77
N SER A 94 -18.41 14.22 -11.30
CA SER A 94 -18.87 14.97 -12.48
C SER A 94 -17.66 15.69 -13.09
N ASN A 95 -17.37 15.36 -14.34
CA ASN A 95 -16.71 16.22 -15.33
C ASN A 95 -16.59 17.72 -14.99
N MET A 96 -15.41 18.27 -15.33
CA MET A 96 -14.85 19.62 -15.08
C MET A 96 -14.00 19.64 -13.80
N TRP A 97 -12.66 19.64 -13.84
CA TRP A 97 -11.78 20.41 -14.73
C TRP A 97 -10.44 19.68 -14.91
N ILE A 98 -10.21 19.15 -16.11
CA ILE A 98 -8.89 19.34 -16.72
C ILE A 98 -8.91 20.81 -17.14
N GLN A 99 -8.11 21.65 -16.48
CA GLN A 99 -7.63 22.87 -17.10
C GLN A 99 -6.11 22.73 -17.20
N TYR A 100 -5.66 23.03 -18.41
CA TYR A 100 -4.26 23.11 -18.85
C TYR A 100 -3.35 23.83 -17.85
#